data_AF-A0A8S3A3Q4-F1
#
_entry.id   AF-A0A8S3A3Q4-F1
#
_cell.length_a   1.000
_cell.length_b   1.000
_cell.length_c   1.000
_cell.angle_alpha   90.00
_cell.angle_beta   90.00
_cell.angle_gamma   90.00
#
_symmetry.space_group_name_H-M   'P 1'
#
loop_
_entity.id
_entity.type
_entity.pdbx_description
1 polymer ?
#
loop_
_entity_poly.entity_id
_entity_poly.type
_entity_poly.pdbx_seq_one_letter_code
_entity_poly.pdbx_strand_id
1 'polypeptide(L)'
;MLLSLFLVSPTVVASITTSSLAPSTIVNSTYSSAWTTNSQKFARISGGVANYYYEAIRVIVNTSGNYNITSSSNIDTYGYLYASSFYPSNISLNLIAQDDDSGGNLQFKFTRFFDSSVVYILVATTYSGGVMAPFSIIVSGPSRVSLLYTNTTSVTPMNITTATIASTTQGTTPLQTSTVAMNTSCLVWNQNPITVAGNGTAGNSMRSLNGPWDLSIDTNLNLYVSDGYNNRIIKFSNGNLVGIPL
;
A
#
# COMPACT_ATOMS: atom_id res chain seq x y z
N MET A 1 -46.43 32.49 41.24
CA MET A 1 -46.54 31.99 39.84
C MET A 1 -45.11 31.82 39.35
N LEU A 2 -44.50 30.66 39.11
CA LEU A 2 -44.85 29.24 39.07
C LEU A 2 -43.57 28.50 39.56
N LEU A 3 -43.68 27.62 40.56
CA LEU A 3 -43.44 26.17 40.49
C LEU A 3 -42.15 25.71 39.76
N SER A 4 -41.16 25.29 40.55
CA SER A 4 -39.97 24.55 40.12
C SER A 4 -40.35 23.13 39.70
N LEU A 5 -39.85 22.66 38.54
CA LEU A 5 -39.94 21.27 38.10
C LEU A 5 -38.53 20.74 37.79
N PHE A 6 -38.06 19.79 38.58
CA PHE A 6 -36.87 18.99 38.28
C PHE A 6 -37.27 17.89 37.28
N LEU A 7 -36.60 17.85 36.12
CA LEU A 7 -36.63 16.67 35.24
C LEU A 7 -35.27 15.99 35.34
N VAL A 8 -35.28 14.79 35.91
CA VAL A 8 -34.16 13.84 35.87
C VAL A 8 -34.04 13.33 34.44
N SER A 9 -32.84 13.41 33.86
CA SER A 9 -32.56 12.87 32.52
C SER A 9 -32.81 11.35 32.52
N PRO A 10 -33.46 10.77 31.49
CA PRO A 10 -33.59 9.33 31.40
C PRO A 10 -32.22 8.69 31.20
N THR A 11 -31.88 7.77 32.09
CA THR A 11 -30.76 6.84 31.92
C THR A 11 -31.02 6.02 30.66
N VAL A 12 -30.33 6.32 29.56
CA VAL A 12 -30.27 5.42 28.41
C VAL A 12 -29.40 4.25 28.83
N VAL A 13 -30.03 3.17 29.29
CA VAL A 13 -29.36 1.86 29.35
C VAL A 13 -29.25 1.40 27.90
N ALA A 14 -28.14 1.73 27.25
CA ALA A 14 -27.76 1.08 26.01
C ALA A 14 -27.45 -0.38 26.36
N SER A 15 -28.41 -1.28 26.13
CA SER A 15 -28.15 -2.70 26.11
C SER A 15 -27.15 -2.96 24.99
N ILE A 16 -25.89 -3.16 25.35
CA ILE A 16 -24.88 -3.73 24.45
C ILE A 16 -25.36 -5.15 24.17
N THR A 17 -26.13 -5.31 23.10
CA THR A 17 -26.27 -6.61 22.48
C THR A 17 -24.89 -6.92 21.91
N THR A 18 -24.13 -7.76 22.62
CA THR A 18 -22.99 -8.43 22.02
C THR A 18 -23.56 -9.25 20.86
N SER A 19 -23.52 -8.69 19.65
CA SER A 19 -23.69 -9.47 18.44
C SER A 19 -22.65 -10.58 18.52
N SER A 20 -23.07 -11.81 18.79
CA SER A 20 -22.19 -12.95 18.65
C SER A 20 -21.76 -12.96 17.20
N LEU A 21 -20.51 -12.54 16.95
CA LEU A 21 -19.92 -12.55 15.63
C LEU A 21 -20.08 -13.98 15.11
N ALA A 22 -20.73 -14.13 13.95
CA ALA A 22 -20.65 -15.36 13.20
C ALA A 22 -19.18 -15.79 13.11
N PRO A 23 -18.87 -17.10 13.15
CA PRO A 23 -17.48 -17.55 13.06
C PRO A 23 -16.81 -16.86 11.88
N SER A 24 -15.73 -16.12 12.14
CA SER A 24 -14.96 -15.42 11.13
C SER A 24 -14.47 -16.45 10.13
N THR A 25 -15.09 -16.51 8.96
CA THR A 25 -14.70 -17.45 7.92
C THR A 25 -13.36 -17.00 7.36
N ILE A 26 -12.32 -17.77 7.64
CA ILE A 26 -11.01 -17.54 7.04
C ILE A 26 -11.08 -18.00 5.58
N VAL A 27 -10.72 -17.11 4.67
CA VAL A 27 -10.68 -17.39 3.24
C VAL A 27 -9.25 -17.29 2.72
N ASN A 28 -8.94 -18.09 1.70
CA ASN A 28 -7.61 -18.16 1.12
C ASN A 28 -7.58 -17.51 -0.28
N SER A 29 -6.49 -16.81 -0.57
CA SER A 29 -6.12 -16.29 -1.88
C SER A 29 -4.74 -16.82 -2.24
N THR A 30 -4.54 -17.18 -3.51
CA THR A 30 -3.30 -17.80 -3.96
C THR A 30 -2.72 -17.03 -5.13
N TYR A 31 -1.39 -16.91 -5.15
CA TYR A 31 -0.60 -16.43 -6.27
C TYR A 31 0.47 -17.47 -6.59
N SER A 32 0.74 -17.75 -7.86
CA SER A 32 1.74 -18.73 -8.27
C SER A 32 2.57 -18.19 -9.43
N SER A 33 3.88 -18.39 -9.36
CA SER A 33 4.86 -17.96 -10.36
C SER A 33 6.11 -18.85 -10.29
N ALA A 34 7.17 -18.49 -10.99
CA ALA A 34 8.47 -19.13 -10.92
C ALA A 34 9.61 -18.11 -11.09
N TRP A 35 10.66 -18.26 -10.27
CA TRP A 35 11.91 -17.57 -10.53
C TRP A 35 12.64 -18.24 -11.69
N THR A 36 12.97 -17.48 -12.72
CA THR A 36 13.63 -17.95 -13.95
C THR A 36 14.87 -17.09 -14.24
N THR A 37 15.62 -17.43 -15.28
CA THR A 37 16.78 -16.64 -15.73
C THR A 37 16.43 -15.21 -16.13
N ASN A 38 15.16 -14.96 -16.47
CA ASN A 38 14.66 -13.63 -16.82
C ASN A 38 14.16 -12.84 -15.60
N SER A 39 14.06 -13.46 -14.43
CA SER A 39 13.63 -12.78 -13.21
C SER A 39 14.67 -11.77 -12.74
N GLN A 40 14.21 -10.64 -12.19
CA GLN A 40 15.09 -9.63 -11.63
C GLN A 40 15.83 -10.17 -10.41
N LYS A 41 17.00 -9.57 -10.13
CA LYS A 41 17.84 -9.90 -8.97
C LYS A 41 18.10 -8.68 -8.11
N PHE A 42 18.32 -8.89 -6.82
CA PHE A 42 18.73 -7.86 -5.89
C PHE A 42 19.76 -8.39 -4.88
N ALA A 43 20.40 -7.48 -4.14
CA ALA A 43 21.32 -7.80 -3.04
C ALA A 43 20.57 -7.78 -1.71
N ARG A 44 20.87 -8.69 -0.78
CA ARG A 44 20.24 -8.75 0.55
C ARG A 44 20.65 -7.57 1.46
N ILE A 45 19.92 -7.38 2.58
CA ILE A 45 20.16 -6.27 3.52
C ILE A 45 21.57 -6.32 4.10
N SER A 46 22.13 -7.52 4.26
CA SER A 46 23.52 -7.73 4.66
C SER A 46 24.56 -7.20 3.65
N GLY A 47 24.11 -6.70 2.50
CA GLY A 47 24.94 -6.28 1.38
C GLY A 47 25.37 -7.46 0.50
N GLY A 48 26.26 -7.15 -0.45
CA GLY A 48 26.87 -8.13 -1.36
C GLY A 48 26.37 -8.02 -2.81
N VAL A 49 26.66 -9.06 -3.60
CA VAL A 49 26.31 -9.12 -5.03
C VAL A 49 24.82 -9.38 -5.19
N ALA A 50 24.20 -8.69 -6.15
CA ALA A 50 22.81 -8.89 -6.51
C ALA A 50 22.60 -10.25 -7.20
N ASN A 51 22.44 -11.31 -6.42
CA ASN A 51 22.30 -12.68 -6.94
C ASN A 51 21.00 -13.39 -6.53
N TYR A 52 20.09 -12.71 -5.83
CA TYR A 52 18.86 -13.33 -5.35
C TYR A 52 17.72 -12.98 -6.29
N TYR A 53 17.16 -13.99 -6.96
CA TYR A 53 15.98 -13.78 -7.80
C TYR A 53 14.80 -13.43 -6.92
N TYR A 54 14.05 -12.42 -7.33
CA TYR A 54 12.88 -11.97 -6.59
C TYR A 54 11.69 -11.72 -7.49
N GLU A 55 10.53 -11.70 -6.86
CA GLU A 55 9.31 -11.20 -7.46
C GLU A 55 8.60 -10.28 -6.47
N ALA A 56 8.30 -9.06 -6.94
CA ALA A 56 7.53 -8.10 -6.17
C ALA A 56 6.04 -8.24 -6.51
N ILE A 57 5.24 -8.43 -5.47
CA ILE A 57 3.81 -8.70 -5.55
C ILE A 57 3.09 -7.63 -4.75
N ARG A 58 2.24 -6.85 -5.41
CA ARG A 58 1.34 -5.92 -4.76
C ARG A 58 0.21 -6.69 -4.08
N VAL A 59 0.08 -6.51 -2.78
CA VAL A 59 -0.99 -7.11 -1.97
C VAL A 59 -2.06 -6.05 -1.73
N ILE A 60 -3.24 -6.24 -2.32
CA ILE A 60 -4.39 -5.36 -2.17
C ILE A 60 -5.39 -6.03 -1.23
N VAL A 61 -5.63 -5.37 -0.11
CA VAL A 61 -6.54 -5.83 0.94
C VAL A 61 -7.81 -4.99 0.88
N ASN A 62 -8.98 -5.64 0.80
CA ASN A 62 -10.27 -4.94 0.75
C ASN A 62 -10.88 -4.73 2.15
N THR A 63 -10.51 -5.59 3.10
CA THR A 63 -11.00 -5.53 4.49
C THR A 63 -9.82 -5.52 5.44
N SER A 64 -9.66 -4.45 6.22
CA SER A 64 -8.61 -4.38 7.25
C SER A 64 -8.75 -5.52 8.26
N GLY A 65 -7.64 -6.11 8.67
CA GLY A 65 -7.67 -7.24 9.59
C GLY A 65 -6.36 -8.01 9.66
N ASN A 66 -6.35 -9.08 10.45
CA ASN A 66 -5.19 -9.95 10.57
C ASN A 66 -5.15 -10.96 9.42
N TYR A 67 -4.04 -10.99 8.70
CA TYR A 67 -3.78 -11.93 7.61
C TYR A 67 -2.52 -12.75 7.92
N ASN A 68 -2.52 -13.98 7.41
CA ASN A 68 -1.31 -14.80 7.28
C ASN A 68 -0.90 -14.83 5.81
N ILE A 69 0.37 -14.59 5.54
CA ILE A 69 0.97 -14.76 4.21
C ILE A 69 2.06 -15.83 4.37
N THR A 70 1.97 -16.92 3.60
CA THR A 70 2.93 -18.02 3.64
C THR A 70 3.40 -18.37 2.23
N SER A 71 4.68 -18.66 2.04
CA SER A 71 5.19 -19.23 0.80
C SER A 71 5.06 -20.76 0.75
N SER A 72 5.11 -21.31 -0.47
CA SER A 72 5.22 -22.73 -0.71
C SER A 72 6.08 -22.95 -1.95
N SER A 73 7.16 -23.71 -1.80
CA SER A 73 8.10 -24.05 -2.84
C SER A 73 8.84 -25.34 -2.48
N ASN A 74 9.59 -25.89 -3.44
CA ASN A 74 10.50 -27.02 -3.23
C ASN A 74 11.91 -26.59 -2.82
N ILE A 75 12.12 -25.28 -2.62
CA ILE A 75 13.36 -24.68 -2.14
C ILE A 75 13.08 -23.83 -0.90
N ASP A 76 14.17 -23.48 -0.21
CA ASP A 76 14.17 -22.53 0.88
C ASP A 76 13.85 -21.11 0.35
N THR A 77 12.83 -20.48 0.93
CA THR A 77 12.30 -19.19 0.48
C THR A 77 12.50 -18.13 1.55
N TYR A 78 12.61 -16.89 1.12
CA TYR A 78 12.77 -15.75 2.00
C TYR A 78 11.81 -14.65 1.55
N GLY A 79 11.13 -14.01 2.49
CA GLY A 79 10.14 -12.97 2.25
C GLY A 79 10.59 -11.63 2.84
N TYR A 80 10.23 -10.55 2.15
CA TYR A 80 10.25 -9.19 2.71
C TYR A 80 8.88 -8.55 2.49
N LEU A 81 8.39 -7.83 3.49
CA LEU A 81 7.11 -7.13 3.45
C LEU A 81 7.33 -5.62 3.64
N TYR A 82 6.81 -4.84 2.70
CA TYR A 82 6.95 -3.39 2.65
C TYR A 82 5.61 -2.67 2.72
N ALA A 83 5.61 -1.49 3.36
CA ALA A 83 4.54 -0.51 3.21
C ALA A 83 4.76 0.30 1.93
N SER A 84 3.71 0.55 1.18
CA SER A 84 3.66 1.44 0.02
C SER A 84 4.49 1.01 -1.20
N SER A 85 5.81 0.86 -1.07
CA SER A 85 6.73 0.66 -2.19
C SER A 85 7.99 -0.11 -1.80
N PHE A 86 8.53 -0.86 -2.76
CA PHE A 86 9.80 -1.58 -2.67
C PHE A 86 10.82 -1.00 -3.67
N TYR A 87 12.05 -0.78 -3.21
CA TYR A 87 13.15 -0.26 -4.01
C TYR A 87 14.33 -1.24 -3.98
N PRO A 88 14.63 -1.99 -5.07
CA PRO A 88 15.72 -2.97 -5.08
C PRO A 88 17.12 -2.41 -4.79
N SER A 89 17.32 -1.10 -5.03
CA SER A 89 18.56 -0.38 -4.74
C SER A 89 18.64 0.13 -3.29
N ASN A 90 17.53 0.15 -2.55
CA ASN A 90 17.46 0.55 -1.15
C ASN A 90 16.40 -0.28 -0.42
N ILE A 91 16.71 -1.56 -0.23
CA ILE A 91 15.77 -2.56 0.28
C ILE A 91 15.44 -2.43 1.77
N SER A 92 16.12 -1.56 2.51
CA SER A 92 15.79 -1.26 3.90
C SER A 92 14.67 -0.21 3.99
N LEU A 93 14.44 0.56 2.93
CA LEU A 93 13.39 1.59 2.93
C LEU A 93 12.00 0.95 2.92
N ASN A 94 11.11 1.46 3.77
CA ASN A 94 9.72 1.01 3.96
C ASN A 94 9.54 -0.45 4.39
N LEU A 95 10.62 -1.13 4.78
CA LEU A 95 10.56 -2.50 5.24
C LEU A 95 9.80 -2.58 6.58
N ILE A 96 8.80 -3.45 6.64
CA ILE A 96 8.00 -3.72 7.85
C ILE A 96 8.42 -5.03 8.50
N ALA A 97 8.67 -6.06 7.69
CA ALA A 97 9.00 -7.39 8.20
C ALA A 97 9.79 -8.20 7.16
N GLN A 98 10.52 -9.18 7.66
CA GLN A 98 11.24 -10.18 6.87
C GLN A 98 11.21 -11.51 7.61
N ASP A 99 11.22 -12.61 6.88
CA ASP A 99 11.12 -13.97 7.43
C ASP A 99 11.57 -15.00 6.37
N ASP A 100 12.06 -16.15 6.79
CA ASP A 100 12.47 -17.27 5.92
C ASP A 100 11.98 -18.66 6.35
N ASP A 101 11.58 -18.86 7.60
CA ASP A 101 11.31 -20.22 8.10
C ASP A 101 10.04 -20.38 8.95
N SER A 102 9.36 -19.29 9.33
CA SER A 102 8.20 -19.33 10.22
C SER A 102 6.96 -20.03 9.61
N GLY A 103 6.97 -20.31 8.31
CA GLY A 103 5.95 -21.07 7.58
C GLY A 103 6.10 -22.59 7.68
N GLY A 104 7.23 -23.07 8.20
CA GLY A 104 7.60 -24.48 8.18
C GLY A 104 8.10 -24.93 6.80
N ASN A 105 8.81 -26.06 6.73
CA ASN A 105 9.43 -26.57 5.50
C ASN A 105 10.32 -25.51 4.78
N LEU A 106 11.05 -24.69 5.55
CA LEU A 106 11.91 -23.61 5.03
C LEU A 106 11.13 -22.57 4.19
N GLN A 107 9.87 -22.33 4.57
CA GLN A 107 9.02 -21.33 3.95
C GLN A 107 8.83 -20.15 4.88
N PHE A 108 8.81 -18.94 4.31
CA PHE A 108 8.52 -17.74 5.10
C PHE A 108 7.03 -17.64 5.46
N LYS A 109 6.74 -16.98 6.57
CA LYS A 109 5.40 -16.62 7.00
C LYS A 109 5.34 -15.27 7.70
N PHE A 110 4.36 -14.46 7.33
CA PHE A 110 3.98 -13.24 8.03
C PHE A 110 2.59 -13.38 8.65
N THR A 111 2.45 -13.07 9.93
CA THR A 111 1.15 -12.88 10.60
C THR A 111 1.05 -11.43 11.07
N ARG A 112 0.24 -10.61 10.39
CA ARG A 112 0.18 -9.16 10.63
C ARG A 112 -1.22 -8.60 10.36
N PHE A 113 -1.48 -7.44 10.95
CA PHE A 113 -2.63 -6.61 10.60
C PHE A 113 -2.33 -5.84 9.30
N PHE A 114 -3.22 -5.96 8.32
CA PHE A 114 -3.19 -5.18 7.09
C PHE A 114 -4.34 -4.18 7.10
N ASP A 115 -4.03 -2.93 6.74
CA ASP A 115 -5.01 -1.87 6.58
C ASP A 115 -5.43 -1.78 5.10
N SER A 116 -6.72 -1.81 4.80
CA SER A 116 -7.21 -1.73 3.42
C SER A 116 -6.94 -0.39 2.73
N SER A 117 -6.57 0.65 3.48
CA SER A 117 -6.15 1.95 2.94
C SER A 117 -4.68 1.99 2.51
N VAL A 118 -3.89 0.96 2.87
CA VAL A 118 -2.44 0.92 2.59
C VAL A 118 -2.16 -0.09 1.49
N VAL A 119 -1.32 0.32 0.53
CA VAL A 119 -0.75 -0.60 -0.46
C VAL A 119 0.44 -1.31 0.17
N TYR A 120 0.51 -2.64 0.06
CA TYR A 120 1.65 -3.42 0.54
C TYR A 120 2.37 -4.08 -0.63
N ILE A 121 3.69 -4.23 -0.50
CA ILE A 121 4.51 -4.98 -1.44
C ILE A 121 5.12 -6.17 -0.69
N LEU A 122 4.79 -7.37 -1.13
CA LEU A 122 5.47 -8.59 -0.74
C LEU A 122 6.57 -8.85 -1.77
N VAL A 123 7.81 -8.98 -1.31
CA VAL A 123 8.91 -9.46 -2.13
C VAL A 123 9.18 -10.90 -1.74
N ALA A 124 8.85 -11.83 -2.64
CA ALA A 124 9.21 -13.23 -2.50
C ALA A 124 10.54 -13.48 -3.20
N THR A 125 11.49 -14.11 -2.51
CA THR A 125 12.82 -14.41 -3.03
C THR A 125 13.29 -15.78 -2.52
N THR A 126 14.41 -16.24 -3.06
CA THR A 126 15.09 -17.46 -2.60
C THR A 126 15.97 -17.18 -1.37
N TYR A 127 16.15 -18.18 -0.49
CA TYR A 127 17.15 -18.11 0.57
C TYR A 127 18.57 -18.05 0.00
N SER A 128 18.87 -18.97 -0.91
CA SER A 128 20.17 -19.09 -1.59
C SER A 128 20.20 -18.31 -2.91
N GLY A 129 21.32 -17.66 -3.20
CA GLY A 129 21.51 -16.89 -4.44
C GLY A 129 21.60 -17.78 -5.68
N GLY A 130 21.08 -17.31 -6.81
CA GLY A 130 21.15 -17.98 -8.11
C GLY A 130 20.22 -19.18 -8.28
N VAL A 131 19.38 -19.49 -7.29
CA VAL A 131 18.44 -20.62 -7.33
C VAL A 131 17.14 -20.22 -8.02
N MET A 132 16.58 -21.12 -8.82
CA MET A 132 15.34 -20.95 -9.56
C MET A 132 14.37 -22.07 -9.18
N ALA A 133 13.10 -21.72 -9.01
CA ALA A 133 12.06 -22.68 -8.67
C ALA A 133 10.67 -22.09 -8.91
N PRO A 134 9.65 -22.94 -9.13
CA PRO A 134 8.27 -22.52 -8.96
C PRO A 134 7.98 -22.22 -7.48
N PHE A 135 7.09 -21.27 -7.24
CA PHE A 135 6.62 -20.93 -5.90
C PHE A 135 5.15 -20.53 -5.93
N SER A 136 4.51 -20.61 -4.77
CA SER A 136 3.19 -20.05 -4.54
C SER A 136 3.17 -19.25 -3.24
N ILE A 137 2.36 -18.20 -3.22
CA ILE A 137 2.02 -17.43 -2.04
C ILE A 137 0.57 -17.73 -1.68
N ILE A 138 0.34 -18.12 -0.44
CA ILE A 138 -0.98 -18.36 0.11
C ILE A 138 -1.24 -17.28 1.16
N VAL A 139 -2.31 -16.51 0.95
CA VAL A 139 -2.77 -15.50 1.91
C VAL A 139 -4.10 -15.94 2.50
N SER A 140 -4.16 -16.08 3.82
CA SER A 140 -5.38 -16.40 4.56
C SER A 140 -5.78 -15.27 5.50
N GLY A 141 -7.07 -14.97 5.58
CA GLY A 141 -7.57 -13.91 6.47
C GLY A 141 -9.08 -13.69 6.34
N PRO A 142 -9.60 -12.56 6.85
CA PRO A 142 -11.03 -12.28 6.92
C PRO A 142 -11.68 -11.98 5.56
N SER A 143 -10.90 -11.69 4.51
CA SER A 143 -11.41 -11.46 3.16
C SER A 143 -10.42 -11.93 2.09
N ARG A 144 -10.89 -12.07 0.84
CA ARG A 144 -9.98 -12.35 -0.28
C ARG A 144 -9.13 -11.12 -0.58
N VAL A 145 -7.86 -11.35 -0.93
CA VAL A 145 -6.92 -10.31 -1.34
C VAL A 145 -6.62 -10.44 -2.83
N SER A 146 -6.25 -9.34 -3.48
CA SER A 146 -5.70 -9.38 -4.83
C SER A 146 -4.18 -9.32 -4.78
N LEU A 147 -3.54 -10.28 -5.46
CA LEU A 147 -2.09 -10.42 -5.54
C LEU A 147 -1.69 -10.14 -6.98
N LEU A 148 -0.99 -9.03 -7.21
CA LEU A 148 -0.66 -8.57 -8.55
C LEU A 148 0.85 -8.45 -8.70
N TYR A 149 1.39 -9.04 -9.75
CA TYR A 149 2.78 -8.80 -10.15
C TYR A 149 3.02 -7.30 -10.32
N THR A 150 4.13 -6.80 -9.78
CA THR A 150 4.55 -5.42 -10.00
C THR A 150 6.03 -5.35 -10.35
N ASN A 151 6.32 -4.76 -11.50
CA ASN A 151 7.70 -4.43 -11.86
C ASN A 151 8.20 -3.35 -10.90
N THR A 152 9.34 -3.62 -10.26
CA THR A 152 10.04 -2.62 -9.45
C THR A 152 11.33 -2.30 -10.17
N THR A 153 11.32 -1.18 -10.90
CA THR A 153 12.55 -0.62 -11.46
C THR A 153 13.40 -0.08 -10.32
N SER A 154 14.72 -0.18 -10.44
CA SER A 154 15.71 0.25 -9.44
C SER A 154 15.80 1.78 -9.29
N VAL A 155 14.67 2.48 -9.27
CA VAL A 155 14.62 3.91 -9.07
C VAL A 155 14.99 4.18 -7.63
N THR A 156 16.07 4.92 -7.39
CA THR A 156 16.39 5.38 -6.05
C THR A 156 15.29 6.33 -5.59
N PRO A 157 14.81 6.26 -4.33
CA PRO A 157 13.98 7.32 -3.76
C PRO A 157 14.72 8.66 -3.97
N MET A 158 14.02 9.69 -4.44
CA MET A 158 14.63 11.01 -4.62
C MET A 158 15.16 11.49 -3.27
N ASN A 159 16.48 11.66 -3.15
CA ASN A 159 17.10 12.36 -2.04
C ASN A 159 16.73 13.84 -2.17
N ILE A 160 15.63 14.27 -1.55
CA ILE A 160 15.40 15.71 -1.36
C ILE A 160 16.46 16.17 -0.35
N THR A 161 17.52 16.80 -0.86
CA THR A 161 18.48 17.50 -0.01
C THR A 161 17.71 18.66 0.61
N THR A 162 17.58 18.66 1.93
CA THR A 162 16.85 19.67 2.69
C THR A 162 17.29 21.08 2.29
N ALA A 163 16.35 21.92 1.85
CA ALA A 163 16.60 23.35 1.74
C ALA A 163 16.77 23.91 3.15
N THR A 164 17.97 24.40 3.48
CA THR A 164 18.22 25.07 4.76
C THR A 164 17.44 26.38 4.80
N ILE A 165 16.39 26.47 5.62
CA ILE A 165 15.80 27.77 5.96
C ILE A 165 16.63 28.32 7.12
N ALA A 166 17.57 29.23 6.83
CA ALA A 166 18.21 30.02 7.86
C ALA A 166 17.22 31.10 8.32
N SER A 167 16.68 30.98 9.54
CA SER A 167 16.00 32.10 10.18
C SER A 167 17.05 32.99 10.85
N THR A 168 17.08 34.27 10.49
CA THR A 168 17.91 35.27 11.16
C THR A 168 17.12 35.85 12.33
N THR A 169 17.49 35.49 13.56
CA THR A 169 17.24 36.35 14.71
C THR A 169 18.58 36.88 15.21
N GLN A 170 18.69 38.21 15.24
CA GLN A 170 19.89 38.93 15.63
C GLN A 170 20.09 38.78 17.14
N GLY A 171 21.06 37.97 17.56
CA GLY A 171 21.42 37.78 18.96
C GLY A 171 22.68 36.92 19.10
N THR A 172 23.64 37.38 19.88
CA THR A 172 25.04 36.90 19.95
C THR A 172 25.21 35.57 20.70
N THR A 173 24.66 34.47 20.17
CA THR A 173 24.97 33.10 20.64
C THR A 173 25.40 32.20 19.47
N PRO A 174 26.22 31.15 19.70
CA PRO A 174 26.63 30.22 18.65
C PRO A 174 25.40 29.57 17.98
N LEU A 175 25.41 29.45 16.65
CA LEU A 175 24.36 28.77 15.89
C LEU A 175 24.11 27.37 16.45
N GLN A 176 22.98 27.16 17.12
CA GLN A 176 22.46 25.81 17.30
C GLN A 176 21.79 25.41 15.99
N THR A 177 22.51 24.64 15.17
CA THR A 177 21.93 23.97 14.01
C THR A 177 21.11 22.78 14.52
N SER A 178 19.82 22.98 14.74
CA SER A 178 18.90 21.88 14.96
C SER A 178 18.57 21.25 13.61
N THR A 179 19.25 20.16 13.25
CA THR A 179 18.87 19.35 12.10
C THR A 179 17.55 18.65 12.43
N VAL A 180 16.42 19.29 12.13
CA VAL A 180 15.13 18.60 12.15
C VAL A 180 15.12 17.71 10.92
N ALA A 181 15.47 16.42 11.12
CA ALA A 181 15.18 15.40 10.14
C ALA A 181 13.66 15.32 10.00
N MET A 182 13.12 16.07 9.05
CA MET A 182 11.77 15.85 8.56
C MET A 182 11.82 14.47 7.92
N ASN A 183 11.42 13.43 8.67
CA ASN A 183 10.91 12.19 8.11
C ASN A 183 9.61 12.53 7.38
N THR A 184 9.73 13.27 6.29
CA THR A 184 8.64 13.47 5.38
C THR A 184 8.66 12.26 4.48
N SER A 185 7.76 11.32 4.76
CA SER A 185 7.06 10.54 3.73
C SER A 185 6.35 11.53 2.81
N CYS A 186 7.12 12.34 2.07
CA CYS A 186 6.59 13.19 1.02
C CYS A 186 5.94 12.24 0.01
N LEU A 187 4.75 12.59 -0.46
CA LEU A 187 4.00 11.80 -1.43
C LEU A 187 4.92 11.50 -2.63
N VAL A 188 5.43 10.27 -2.70
CA VAL A 188 6.31 9.86 -3.81
C VAL A 188 5.40 9.61 -5.00
N TRP A 189 5.47 10.47 -6.02
CA TRP A 189 4.75 10.24 -7.27
C TRP A 189 5.17 8.91 -7.89
N ASN A 190 4.20 8.04 -8.16
CA ASN A 190 4.43 6.78 -8.86
C ASN A 190 5.02 7.08 -10.26
N GLN A 191 6.16 6.46 -10.58
CA GLN A 191 6.85 6.65 -11.87
C GLN A 191 6.11 5.98 -13.03
N ASN A 192 5.12 5.12 -12.75
CA ASN A 192 4.20 4.54 -13.72
C ASN A 192 2.79 5.14 -13.52
N PRO A 193 2.51 6.33 -14.07
CA PRO A 193 1.20 6.95 -13.92
C PRO A 193 0.13 6.06 -14.55
N ILE A 194 -0.92 5.77 -13.79
CA ILE A 194 -2.14 5.18 -14.34
C ILE A 194 -3.06 6.31 -14.80
N THR A 195 -3.67 6.15 -15.96
CA THR A 195 -4.72 7.08 -16.40
C THR A 195 -6.03 6.64 -15.74
N VAL A 196 -6.49 7.42 -14.76
CA VAL A 196 -7.75 7.14 -14.03
C VAL A 196 -8.96 7.68 -14.80
N ALA A 197 -8.81 8.81 -15.49
CA ALA A 197 -9.89 9.48 -16.22
C ALA A 197 -9.41 9.96 -17.60
N GLY A 198 -10.24 9.72 -18.62
CA GLY A 198 -9.94 10.06 -20.01
C GLY A 198 -9.04 9.05 -20.72
N ASN A 199 -8.99 9.14 -22.04
CA ASN A 199 -8.21 8.27 -22.91
C ASN A 199 -7.48 9.05 -24.03
N GLY A 200 -7.34 10.37 -23.88
CA GLY A 200 -6.74 11.25 -24.88
C GLY A 200 -7.68 11.67 -26.03
N THR A 201 -8.91 11.16 -26.08
CA THR A 201 -9.93 11.55 -27.09
C THR A 201 -11.16 12.15 -26.44
N ALA A 202 -11.68 13.23 -27.01
CA ALA A 202 -12.92 13.84 -26.56
C ALA A 202 -14.10 12.86 -26.72
N GLY A 203 -14.90 12.68 -25.66
CA GLY A 203 -16.07 11.82 -25.69
C GLY A 203 -16.97 11.97 -24.47
N ASN A 204 -18.15 11.37 -24.52
CA ASN A 204 -19.20 11.47 -23.48
C ASN A 204 -19.45 10.17 -22.70
N SER A 205 -18.63 9.14 -22.89
CA SER A 205 -18.71 7.89 -22.11
C SER A 205 -18.22 8.08 -20.67
N MET A 206 -18.45 7.10 -19.80
CA MET A 206 -17.91 7.10 -18.43
C MET A 206 -16.39 6.84 -18.35
N ARG A 207 -15.71 6.69 -19.49
CA ARG A 207 -14.26 6.47 -19.59
C ARG A 207 -13.54 7.59 -20.36
N SER A 208 -14.29 8.51 -20.95
CA SER A 208 -13.79 9.61 -21.78
C SER A 208 -14.25 10.94 -21.20
N LEU A 209 -13.47 11.99 -21.44
CA LEU A 209 -13.78 13.36 -21.02
C LEU A 209 -13.87 14.26 -22.26
N ASN A 210 -14.54 15.40 -22.14
CA ASN A 210 -14.63 16.44 -23.15
C ASN A 210 -14.52 17.82 -22.48
N GLY A 211 -13.34 18.43 -22.61
CA GLY A 211 -13.05 19.74 -22.00
C GLY A 211 -13.18 19.75 -20.47
N PRO A 212 -12.44 18.90 -19.72
CA PRO A 212 -12.46 18.95 -18.27
C PRO A 212 -11.86 20.28 -17.77
N TRP A 213 -12.47 20.88 -16.75
CA TRP A 213 -12.05 22.19 -16.23
C TRP A 213 -11.24 22.08 -14.93
N ASP A 214 -11.61 21.14 -14.07
CA ASP A 214 -11.02 20.99 -12.75
C ASP A 214 -11.20 19.57 -12.21
N LEU A 215 -10.39 19.21 -11.20
CA LEU A 215 -10.46 17.96 -10.47
C LEU A 215 -10.31 18.14 -8.96
N SER A 216 -10.92 17.25 -8.19
CA SER A 216 -10.72 17.16 -6.73
C SER A 216 -10.67 15.71 -6.26
N ILE A 217 -10.10 15.50 -5.07
CA ILE A 217 -9.96 14.17 -4.46
C ILE A 217 -10.50 14.24 -3.03
N ASP A 218 -11.35 13.28 -2.65
CA ASP A 218 -11.86 13.16 -1.27
C ASP A 218 -10.92 12.32 -0.36
N THR A 219 -11.25 12.24 0.94
CA THR A 219 -10.47 11.44 1.91
C THR A 219 -10.52 9.94 1.66
N ASN A 220 -11.44 9.47 0.82
CA ASN A 220 -11.55 8.06 0.40
C ASN A 220 -10.81 7.80 -0.93
N LEU A 221 -10.02 8.77 -1.40
CA LEU A 221 -9.28 8.73 -2.67
C LEU A 221 -10.17 8.58 -3.91
N ASN A 222 -11.42 9.06 -3.85
CA ASN A 222 -12.26 9.18 -5.04
C ASN A 222 -11.88 10.45 -5.81
N LEU A 223 -11.68 10.32 -7.11
CA LEU A 223 -11.40 11.44 -8.02
C LEU A 223 -12.71 11.98 -8.59
N TYR A 224 -12.90 13.29 -8.51
CA TYR A 224 -14.02 14.02 -9.09
C TYR A 224 -13.50 14.88 -10.21
N VAL A 225 -14.10 14.78 -11.40
CA VAL A 225 -13.71 15.57 -12.57
C VAL A 225 -14.92 16.37 -13.04
N SER A 226 -14.74 17.68 -13.20
CA SER A 226 -15.71 18.55 -13.86
C SER A 226 -15.50 18.48 -15.37
N ASP A 227 -16.38 17.77 -16.06
CA ASP A 227 -16.29 17.47 -17.49
C ASP A 227 -17.08 18.53 -18.30
N GLY A 228 -16.46 19.69 -18.47
CA GLY A 228 -17.10 20.96 -18.80
C GLY A 228 -17.94 20.96 -20.07
N TYR A 229 -17.43 20.45 -21.19
CA TYR A 229 -18.23 20.42 -22.44
C TYR A 229 -19.31 19.34 -22.46
N ASN A 230 -19.24 18.37 -21.55
CA ASN A 230 -20.32 17.40 -21.34
C ASN A 230 -21.30 17.84 -20.25
N ASN A 231 -21.11 19.01 -19.62
CA ASN A 231 -21.95 19.55 -18.55
C ASN A 231 -22.22 18.56 -17.40
N ARG A 232 -21.20 17.83 -16.96
CA ARG A 232 -21.34 16.80 -15.91
C ARG A 232 -20.17 16.79 -14.94
N ILE A 233 -20.41 16.21 -13.77
CA ILE A 233 -19.37 15.79 -12.84
C ILE A 233 -19.29 14.27 -12.88
N ILE A 234 -18.08 13.73 -12.99
CA ILE A 234 -17.84 12.30 -12.96
C ILE A 234 -17.01 11.97 -11.73
N LYS A 235 -17.47 10.97 -10.96
CA LYS A 235 -16.70 10.39 -9.86
C LYS A 235 -16.04 9.08 -10.31
N PHE A 236 -14.73 8.97 -10.12
CA PHE A 236 -13.95 7.74 -10.26
C PHE A 236 -13.57 7.25 -8.87
N SER A 237 -14.16 6.13 -8.45
CA SER A 237 -13.83 5.53 -7.16
C SER A 237 -12.39 5.02 -7.14
N ASN A 238 -11.75 5.02 -5.96
CA ASN A 238 -10.37 4.55 -5.82
C ASN A 238 -10.18 3.16 -6.47
N GLY A 239 -9.18 3.05 -7.36
CA GLY A 239 -8.87 1.81 -8.09
C GLY A 239 -9.82 1.47 -9.26
N ASN A 240 -10.84 2.27 -9.54
CA ASN A 240 -11.77 2.07 -10.67
C ASN A 240 -11.46 3.04 -11.82
N LEU A 241 -11.53 2.53 -13.06
CA LEU A 241 -11.25 3.27 -14.30
C LEU A 241 -12.54 3.64 -15.06
N VAL A 242 -13.70 3.32 -14.50
CA VAL A 242 -15.01 3.70 -15.04
C VAL A 242 -15.68 4.63 -14.06
N GLY A 243 -16.00 5.83 -14.53
CA GLY A 243 -16.68 6.84 -13.74
C GLY A 243 -18.16 6.55 -13.54
N ILE A 244 -18.73 7.19 -12.53
CA ILE A 244 -20.18 7.28 -12.31
C ILE A 244 -20.59 8.76 -12.37
N PRO A 245 -21.71 9.08 -13.06
CA PRO A 245 -22.21 10.45 -13.09
C PRO A 245 -22.77 10.82 -11.72
N LEU A 246 -22.61 12.09 -11.35
CA LEU A 246 -23.23 12.70 -10.17
C LEU A 246 -24.39 13.60 -10.54
#